data_AF-A0AAD7E362-F1
#
_entry.id   AF-A0AAD7E362-F1
#
_cell.length_a   1.000
_cell.length_b   1.000
_cell.length_c   1.000
_cell.angle_alpha   90.00
_cell.angle_beta   90.00
_cell.angle_gamma   90.00
#
_symmetry.space_group_name_H-M   'P 1'
#
loop_
_entity.id
_entity.type
_entity.pdbx_description
1 polymer ?
#
loop_
_entity_poly.entity_id
_entity_poly.type
_entity_poly.pdbx_seq_one_letter_code
_entity_poly.pdbx_strand_id
1 'polypeptide(L)'
;PLPTTRYSWRNATTRIRQLYITDAGQADAEMSSFTGPCGIDIEWKPTYVKGQPENPVALLQLANVDTILLLHLCRMRNFPKNLQLFLENPANIKAGVGIQGDAKKLYKDCSVNIRSCVDLSLLARSVDNASWKGRYVEPIGLARLIANYEDRLLAKGKVTRSNWENPLDAEQKESPCLLLPDCYAGYDLCMRLLPMIHTLPKIPDPLCYTFDAIRGRLCEPSGATWSPFNPEYDPGPPPPPRLPKAPK
;
A
#
# COMPACT_ATOMS: atom_id res chain seq x y z
N PRO A 1 11.25 5.71 22.40
CA PRO A 1 10.44 6.94 22.24
C PRO A 1 9.70 6.88 20.90
N LEU A 2 8.48 7.42 20.77
CA LEU A 2 7.86 7.53 19.45
C LEU A 2 8.60 8.60 18.62
N PRO A 3 8.81 8.38 17.31
CA PRO A 3 9.45 9.38 16.46
C PRO A 3 8.64 10.68 16.43
N THR A 4 9.32 11.82 16.46
CA THR A 4 8.70 13.16 16.36
C THR A 4 8.96 13.81 15.00
N THR A 5 10.04 13.42 14.32
CA THR A 5 10.39 13.88 12.98
C THR A 5 9.41 13.34 11.96
N ARG A 6 8.74 14.21 11.20
CA ARG A 6 7.75 13.80 10.19
C ARG A 6 8.39 13.01 9.05
N TYR A 7 7.69 11.99 8.58
CA TYR A 7 8.02 11.31 7.34
C TYR A 7 7.80 12.25 6.15
N SER A 8 8.76 12.27 5.23
CA SER A 8 8.65 13.02 3.97
C SER A 8 9.51 12.34 2.92
N TRP A 9 8.88 11.97 1.81
CA TRP A 9 9.56 11.43 0.64
C TRP A 9 10.51 12.44 -0.02
N ARG A 10 10.33 13.75 0.23
CA ARG A 10 11.22 14.82 -0.28
C ARG A 10 12.60 14.80 0.35
N ASN A 11 12.74 14.19 1.52
CA ASN A 11 14.04 14.05 2.17
C ASN A 11 14.87 12.91 1.55
N ALA A 12 14.23 11.99 0.82
CA ALA A 12 14.89 10.84 0.22
C ALA A 12 15.62 11.19 -1.08
N THR A 13 15.05 12.06 -1.94
CA THR A 13 15.71 12.60 -3.14
C THR A 13 15.09 13.93 -3.59
N THR A 14 15.90 14.86 -4.09
CA THR A 14 15.46 16.19 -4.61
C THR A 14 14.78 16.13 -5.99
N ARG A 15 14.45 14.94 -6.51
CA ARG A 15 14.07 14.75 -7.92
C ARG A 15 12.77 13.96 -8.18
N ILE A 16 12.00 13.60 -7.16
CA ILE A 16 10.75 12.86 -7.38
C ILE A 16 9.73 13.73 -8.13
N ARG A 17 9.27 13.23 -9.29
CA ARG A 17 8.20 13.81 -10.10
C ARG A 17 6.86 13.39 -9.52
N GLN A 18 6.03 14.36 -9.13
CA GLN A 18 4.65 14.11 -8.72
C GLN A 18 3.71 14.58 -9.82
N LEU A 19 2.85 13.68 -10.32
CA LEU A 19 1.92 13.97 -11.41
C LEU A 19 0.49 13.65 -10.98
N TYR A 20 -0.40 14.62 -11.15
CA TYR A 20 -1.84 14.43 -11.00
C TYR A 20 -2.48 14.37 -12.39
N ILE A 21 -3.05 13.21 -12.70
CA ILE A 21 -3.50 12.86 -14.05
C ILE A 21 -4.98 12.51 -14.00
N THR A 22 -5.77 13.21 -14.81
CA THR A 22 -7.22 12.98 -14.96
C THR A 22 -7.60 12.44 -16.33
N ASP A 23 -6.65 12.37 -17.26
CA ASP A 23 -6.84 11.87 -18.63
C ASP A 23 -6.20 10.50 -18.82
N ALA A 24 -6.93 9.59 -19.49
CA ALA A 24 -6.47 8.20 -19.67
C ALA A 24 -5.28 8.10 -20.64
N GLY A 25 -5.24 8.93 -21.69
CA GLY A 25 -4.13 8.94 -22.64
C GLY A 25 -2.83 9.43 -22.01
N GLN A 26 -2.92 10.49 -21.19
CA GLN A 26 -1.78 10.96 -20.40
C GLN A 26 -1.32 9.89 -19.39
N ALA A 27 -2.25 9.20 -18.72
CA ALA A 27 -1.90 8.12 -17.81
C ALA A 27 -1.15 7.00 -18.54
N ASP A 28 -1.62 6.58 -19.72
CA ASP A 28 -0.95 5.55 -20.52
C ASP A 28 0.44 5.99 -21.01
N ALA A 29 0.62 7.27 -21.34
CA ALA A 29 1.91 7.82 -21.70
C ALA A 29 2.92 7.73 -20.54
N GLU A 30 2.55 8.17 -19.34
CA GLU A 30 3.43 8.10 -18.17
C GLU A 30 3.72 6.65 -17.76
N MET A 31 2.70 5.78 -17.80
CA MET A 31 2.85 4.35 -17.48
C MET A 31 3.77 3.60 -18.43
N SER A 32 4.02 4.11 -19.64
CA SER A 32 4.95 3.48 -20.60
C SER A 32 6.40 3.48 -20.11
N SER A 33 6.74 4.41 -19.21
CA SER A 33 8.08 4.52 -18.61
C SER A 33 8.12 4.12 -17.13
N PHE A 34 6.96 3.86 -16.52
CA PHE A 34 6.85 3.55 -15.10
C PHE A 34 7.20 2.08 -14.86
N THR A 35 8.12 1.83 -13.92
CA THR A 35 8.60 0.48 -13.58
C THR A 35 8.38 0.15 -12.11
N GLY A 36 8.24 -1.15 -11.81
CA GLY A 36 8.26 -1.66 -10.43
C GLY A 36 9.69 -1.94 -9.92
N PRO A 37 9.86 -2.27 -8.62
CA PRO A 37 8.83 -2.32 -7.57
C PRO A 37 8.19 -0.96 -7.33
N CYS A 38 6.90 -0.96 -6.98
CA CYS A 38 6.19 0.26 -6.61
C CYS A 38 5.32 0.04 -5.39
N GLY A 39 5.05 1.13 -4.67
CA GLY A 39 3.98 1.19 -3.68
C GLY A 39 2.67 1.59 -4.35
N ILE A 40 1.57 1.02 -3.87
CA ILE A 40 0.22 1.24 -4.40
C ILE A 40 -0.73 1.59 -3.25
N ASP A 41 -1.66 2.50 -3.52
CA ASP A 41 -2.75 2.86 -2.62
C ASP A 41 -3.97 3.31 -3.44
N ILE A 42 -5.17 3.12 -2.92
CA ILE A 42 -6.41 3.57 -3.57
C ILE A 42 -7.29 4.35 -2.61
N GLU A 43 -7.98 5.36 -3.13
CA GLU A 43 -8.79 6.27 -2.34
C GLU A 43 -10.18 6.42 -2.97
N TRP A 44 -11.19 6.55 -2.10
CA TRP A 44 -12.59 6.72 -2.49
C TRP A 44 -13.34 7.54 -1.44
N LYS A 45 -14.49 8.08 -1.82
CA LYS A 45 -15.34 8.82 -0.89
C LYS A 45 -15.84 7.91 0.25
N PRO A 46 -15.65 8.29 1.53
CA PRO A 46 -16.12 7.47 2.64
C PRO A 46 -17.65 7.48 2.74
N THR A 47 -18.23 6.32 3.06
CA THR A 47 -19.65 6.18 3.38
C THR A 47 -19.81 6.00 4.89
N TYR A 48 -20.51 6.93 5.55
CA TYR A 48 -20.72 6.89 7.00
C TYR A 48 -22.04 6.22 7.41
N VAL A 49 -22.85 5.80 6.44
CA VAL A 49 -24.14 5.14 6.68
C VAL A 49 -23.93 3.65 6.82
N LYS A 50 -24.27 3.08 7.98
CA LYS A 50 -24.15 1.65 8.25
C LYS A 50 -24.98 0.83 7.25
N GLY A 51 -24.36 -0.18 6.64
CA GLY A 51 -25.01 -1.09 5.69
C GLY A 51 -25.04 -0.59 4.25
N GLN A 52 -24.60 0.64 3.97
CA GLN A 52 -24.40 1.11 2.60
C GLN A 52 -23.08 0.58 2.04
N PRO A 53 -23.02 0.22 0.74
CA PRO A 53 -21.77 -0.15 0.10
C PRO A 53 -20.82 1.05 0.07
N GLU A 54 -19.52 0.75 0.04
CA GLU A 54 -18.49 1.74 -0.23
C GLU A 54 -18.64 2.31 -1.64
N ASN A 55 -18.28 3.60 -1.80
CA ASN A 55 -18.23 4.23 -3.12
C ASN A 55 -17.13 3.58 -3.99
N PRO A 56 -17.26 3.64 -5.33
CA PRO A 56 -16.22 3.16 -6.24
C PRO A 56 -14.87 3.84 -6.02
N VAL A 57 -13.78 3.19 -6.41
CA VAL A 57 -12.44 3.79 -6.44
C VAL A 57 -12.47 5.12 -7.21
N ALA A 58 -11.98 6.19 -6.57
CA ALA A 58 -11.89 7.51 -7.19
C ALA A 58 -10.46 7.80 -7.68
N LEU A 59 -9.47 7.48 -6.85
CA LEU A 59 -8.06 7.78 -7.09
C LEU A 59 -7.22 6.52 -6.88
N LEU A 60 -6.31 6.25 -7.82
CA LEU A 60 -5.25 5.26 -7.68
C LEU A 60 -3.91 5.98 -7.58
N GLN A 61 -3.09 5.56 -6.63
CA GLN A 61 -1.78 6.12 -6.38
C GLN A 61 -0.71 5.06 -6.64
N LEU A 62 0.34 5.44 -7.36
CA LEU A 62 1.52 4.61 -7.58
C LEU A 62 2.76 5.42 -7.27
N ALA A 63 3.72 4.81 -6.58
CA ALA A 63 4.99 5.44 -6.26
C ALA A 63 6.14 4.48 -6.48
N ASN A 64 7.20 4.94 -7.16
CA ASN A 64 8.45 4.22 -7.29
C ASN A 64 9.63 5.14 -6.92
N VAL A 65 10.83 4.80 -7.38
CA VAL A 65 12.08 5.49 -7.02
C VAL A 65 12.06 7.00 -7.30
N ASP A 66 11.41 7.43 -8.38
CA ASP A 66 11.50 8.81 -8.88
C ASP A 66 10.16 9.42 -9.28
N THR A 67 9.06 8.67 -9.21
CA THR A 67 7.77 9.12 -9.72
C THR A 67 6.64 8.74 -8.76
N ILE A 68 5.75 9.71 -8.49
CA ILE A 68 4.47 9.52 -7.80
C ILE A 68 3.37 9.91 -8.79
N LEU A 69 2.51 8.94 -9.13
CA LEU A 69 1.35 9.12 -10.00
C LEU A 69 0.07 9.14 -9.18
N LEU A 70 -0.72 10.19 -9.34
CA LEU A 70 -2.05 10.35 -8.78
C LEU A 70 -3.06 10.26 -9.92
N LEU A 71 -3.58 9.05 -10.15
CA LEU A 71 -4.44 8.71 -11.29
C LEU A 71 -5.92 8.82 -10.86
N HIS A 72 -6.58 9.90 -11.25
CA HIS A 72 -7.96 10.17 -10.86
C HIS A 72 -8.94 9.39 -11.74
N LEU A 73 -9.06 8.09 -11.45
CA LEU A 73 -9.79 7.11 -12.26
C LEU A 73 -11.24 7.51 -12.52
N CYS A 74 -11.98 8.05 -11.54
CA CYS A 74 -13.39 8.41 -11.75
C CYS A 74 -13.59 9.62 -12.68
N ARG A 75 -12.51 10.31 -13.07
CA ARG A 75 -12.52 11.41 -14.04
C ARG A 75 -12.06 10.97 -15.43
N MET A 76 -11.52 9.76 -15.55
CA MET A 76 -11.10 9.18 -16.81
C MET A 76 -12.29 8.57 -17.54
N ARG A 77 -12.33 8.70 -18.87
CA ARG A 77 -13.39 8.09 -19.70
C ARG A 77 -13.35 6.58 -19.71
N ASN A 78 -12.15 6.01 -19.55
CA ASN A 78 -11.88 4.59 -19.56
C ASN A 78 -10.68 4.33 -18.65
N PHE A 79 -10.55 3.08 -18.19
CA PHE A 79 -9.35 2.66 -17.49
C PHE A 79 -8.15 2.69 -18.46
N PRO A 80 -6.99 3.26 -18.08
CA PRO A 80 -5.80 3.30 -18.94
C PRO A 80 -5.24 1.89 -19.24
N LYS A 81 -4.92 1.60 -20.50
CA LYS A 81 -4.51 0.25 -20.93
C LYS A 81 -3.12 -0.14 -20.45
N ASN A 82 -2.15 0.77 -20.50
CA ASN A 82 -0.80 0.53 -20.01
C ASN A 82 -0.78 0.41 -18.48
N LEU A 83 -1.66 1.14 -17.78
CA LEU A 83 -1.88 0.93 -16.35
C LEU A 83 -2.37 -0.50 -16.07
N GLN A 84 -3.36 -0.99 -16.83
CA GLN A 84 -3.85 -2.36 -16.67
C GLN A 84 -2.73 -3.37 -16.92
N LEU A 85 -1.99 -3.24 -18.02
CA LEU A 85 -0.86 -4.11 -18.34
C LEU A 85 0.20 -4.11 -17.24
N PHE A 86 0.49 -2.94 -16.65
CA PHE A 86 1.43 -2.82 -15.53
C PHE A 86 0.94 -3.57 -14.28
N LEU A 87 -0.33 -3.39 -13.90
CA LEU A 87 -0.94 -4.04 -12.73
C LEU A 87 -1.03 -5.56 -12.90
N GLU A 88 -1.33 -6.02 -14.11
CA GLU A 88 -1.45 -7.44 -14.46
C GLU A 88 -0.11 -8.13 -14.71
N ASN A 89 0.99 -7.38 -14.83
CA ASN A 89 2.32 -7.97 -15.05
C ASN A 89 2.91 -8.50 -13.73
N PRO A 90 3.22 -9.82 -13.63
CA PRO A 90 3.81 -10.40 -12.42
C PRO A 90 5.27 -9.98 -12.17
N ALA A 91 5.97 -9.44 -13.17
CA ALA A 91 7.32 -8.91 -13.00
C ALA A 91 7.35 -7.59 -12.21
N ASN A 92 6.22 -6.88 -12.15
CA ASN A 92 6.12 -5.62 -11.41
C ASN A 92 5.58 -5.92 -10.01
N ILE A 93 6.39 -5.73 -8.98
CA ILE A 93 5.94 -5.82 -7.58
C ILE A 93 5.07 -4.61 -7.24
N LYS A 94 3.90 -4.86 -6.65
CA LYS A 94 3.02 -3.83 -6.06
C LYS A 94 2.93 -4.04 -4.56
N ALA A 95 3.43 -3.09 -3.77
CA ALA A 95 3.51 -3.21 -2.32
C ALA A 95 2.55 -2.25 -1.61
N GLY A 96 1.92 -2.73 -0.54
CA GLY A 96 1.02 -1.92 0.27
C GLY A 96 0.69 -2.58 1.61
N VAL A 97 0.01 -1.85 2.49
CA VAL A 97 -0.49 -2.39 3.77
C VAL A 97 -1.98 -2.65 3.63
N GLY A 98 -2.41 -3.90 3.80
CA GLY A 98 -3.81 -4.26 3.58
C GLY A 98 -4.22 -4.29 2.10
N ILE A 99 -3.21 -4.34 1.20
CA ILE A 99 -3.34 -4.36 -0.27
C ILE A 99 -4.28 -5.46 -0.80
N GLN A 100 -4.56 -6.48 0.00
CA GLN A 100 -5.56 -7.52 -0.31
C GLN A 100 -6.97 -6.93 -0.52
N GLY A 101 -7.35 -5.92 0.29
CA GLY A 101 -8.60 -5.21 0.17
C GLY A 101 -8.62 -4.37 -1.10
N ASP A 102 -7.54 -3.65 -1.34
CA ASP A 102 -7.37 -2.76 -2.50
C ASP A 102 -7.43 -3.54 -3.82
N ALA A 103 -6.72 -4.66 -3.89
CA ALA A 103 -6.72 -5.55 -5.04
C ALA A 103 -8.13 -6.08 -5.37
N LYS A 104 -8.89 -6.51 -4.36
CA LYS A 104 -10.28 -6.95 -4.53
C LYS A 104 -11.18 -5.81 -5.00
N LYS A 105 -10.99 -4.61 -4.45
CA LYS A 105 -11.78 -3.42 -4.77
C LYS A 105 -11.51 -2.94 -6.19
N LEU A 106 -10.25 -2.92 -6.63
CA LEU A 106 -9.87 -2.63 -8.02
C LEU A 106 -10.54 -3.59 -9.01
N TYR A 107 -10.59 -4.88 -8.71
CA TYR A 107 -11.34 -5.80 -9.58
C TYR A 107 -12.84 -5.52 -9.55
N LYS A 108 -13.43 -5.30 -8.37
CA LYS A 108 -14.86 -5.02 -8.24
C LYS A 108 -15.29 -3.77 -9.00
N ASP A 109 -14.52 -2.69 -8.87
CA ASP A 109 -14.91 -1.37 -9.36
C ASP A 109 -14.38 -1.07 -10.77
N CYS A 110 -13.26 -1.69 -11.17
CA CYS A 110 -12.59 -1.43 -12.45
C CYS A 110 -12.41 -2.69 -13.32
N SER A 111 -12.77 -3.89 -12.85
CA SER A 111 -12.55 -5.17 -13.55
C SER A 111 -11.09 -5.46 -13.91
N VAL A 112 -10.15 -4.96 -13.10
CA VAL A 112 -8.70 -5.10 -13.32
C VAL A 112 -8.14 -6.17 -12.39
N ASN A 113 -7.33 -7.07 -12.94
CA ASN A 113 -6.55 -8.00 -12.13
C ASN A 113 -5.26 -7.33 -11.66
N ILE A 114 -4.72 -7.79 -10.55
CA ILE A 114 -3.41 -7.33 -10.07
C ILE A 114 -2.58 -8.53 -9.67
N ARG A 115 -1.32 -8.59 -10.12
CA ARG A 115 -0.42 -9.73 -9.85
C ARG A 115 0.77 -9.29 -9.02
N SER A 116 1.52 -10.20 -8.40
CA SER A 116 2.75 -9.85 -7.67
C SER A 116 2.53 -8.75 -6.61
N CYS A 117 1.44 -8.88 -5.85
CA CYS A 117 1.15 -8.02 -4.71
C CYS A 117 2.00 -8.47 -3.52
N VAL A 118 2.57 -7.53 -2.79
CA VAL A 118 3.32 -7.75 -1.54
C VAL A 118 2.58 -7.05 -0.41
N ASP A 119 2.08 -7.81 0.57
CA ASP A 119 1.55 -7.22 1.80
C ASP A 119 2.69 -6.92 2.76
N LEU A 120 2.92 -5.63 3.04
CA LEU A 120 4.03 -5.16 3.86
C LEU A 120 3.89 -5.55 5.33
N SER A 121 2.67 -5.73 5.84
CA SER A 121 2.46 -6.21 7.21
C SER A 121 2.90 -7.68 7.32
N LEU A 122 2.57 -8.50 6.33
CA LEU A 122 2.96 -9.91 6.29
C LEU A 122 4.47 -10.07 6.03
N LEU A 123 5.03 -9.25 5.14
CA LEU A 123 6.46 -9.23 4.86
C LEU A 123 7.24 -8.84 6.13
N ALA A 124 6.86 -7.75 6.81
CA ALA A 124 7.53 -7.32 8.05
C ALA A 124 7.50 -8.42 9.13
N ARG A 125 6.37 -9.12 9.31
CA ARG A 125 6.30 -10.27 10.23
C ARG A 125 7.17 -11.45 9.80
N SER A 126 7.32 -11.66 8.49
CA SER A 126 8.12 -12.75 7.94
C SER A 126 9.63 -12.49 8.02
N VAL A 127 10.07 -11.23 7.96
CA VAL A 127 11.50 -10.88 7.96
C VAL A 127 12.01 -10.31 9.27
N ASP A 128 11.12 -9.96 10.19
CA ASP A 128 11.46 -9.32 11.47
C ASP A 128 10.51 -9.80 12.57
N ASN A 129 10.36 -11.12 12.67
CA ASN A 129 9.41 -11.77 13.56
C ASN A 129 9.53 -11.27 15.01
N ALA A 130 10.76 -11.14 15.53
CA ALA A 130 11.02 -10.71 16.91
C ALA A 130 10.43 -9.32 17.25
N SER A 131 10.33 -8.42 16.26
CA SER A 131 9.81 -7.06 16.45
C SER A 131 8.29 -6.99 16.49
N TRP A 132 7.57 -8.05 16.09
CA TRP A 132 6.12 -8.03 15.96
C TRP A 132 5.45 -9.08 16.84
N LYS A 133 4.52 -8.61 17.67
CA LYS A 133 3.65 -9.47 18.51
C LYS A 133 2.26 -9.63 17.88
N GLY A 134 1.48 -10.59 18.37
CA GLY A 134 0.12 -10.86 17.91
C GLY A 134 0.08 -11.93 16.82
N ARG A 135 -1.11 -12.16 16.22
CA ARG A 135 -1.27 -13.20 15.19
C ARG A 135 -0.60 -12.77 13.88
N TYR A 136 -0.13 -13.72 13.08
CA TYR A 136 0.49 -13.43 11.77
C TYR A 136 -0.41 -12.56 10.87
N VAL A 137 -1.70 -12.90 10.84
CA VAL A 137 -2.72 -12.22 10.02
C VAL A 137 -3.22 -10.90 10.63
N GLU A 138 -2.74 -10.50 11.80
CA GLU A 138 -3.15 -9.26 12.44
C GLU A 138 -2.44 -8.07 11.76
N PRO A 139 -3.19 -7.10 11.21
CA PRO A 139 -2.61 -6.04 10.39
C PRO A 139 -1.74 -5.08 11.21
N ILE A 140 -0.56 -4.79 10.69
CA ILE A 140 0.31 -3.72 11.16
C ILE A 140 0.05 -2.49 10.30
N GLY A 141 -0.43 -1.41 10.90
CA GLY A 141 -0.68 -0.17 10.16
C GLY A 141 0.59 0.46 9.62
N LEU A 142 0.51 1.07 8.44
CA LEU A 142 1.63 1.70 7.73
C LEU A 142 2.44 2.67 8.60
N ALA A 143 1.76 3.51 9.39
CA ALA A 143 2.44 4.45 10.30
C ALA A 143 3.30 3.76 11.37
N ARG A 144 2.93 2.54 11.80
CA ARG A 144 3.73 1.76 12.75
C ARG A 144 4.96 1.16 12.06
N LEU A 145 4.82 0.71 10.82
CA LEU A 145 5.95 0.21 10.03
C LEU A 145 6.97 1.33 9.78
N ILE A 146 6.50 2.51 9.33
CA ILE A 146 7.37 3.68 9.12
C ILE A 146 8.07 4.12 10.42
N ALA A 147 7.35 4.13 11.54
CA ALA A 147 7.98 4.46 12.82
C ALA A 147 9.05 3.44 13.23
N ASN A 148 8.86 2.16 12.92
CA ASN A 148 9.80 1.09 13.29
C ASN A 148 11.04 1.05 12.38
N TYR A 149 10.86 1.24 11.07
CA TYR A 149 11.93 1.02 10.09
C TYR A 149 12.63 2.30 9.63
N GLU A 150 11.94 3.45 9.63
CA GLU A 150 12.49 4.73 9.19
C GLU A 150 12.72 5.74 10.34
N ASP A 151 12.27 5.42 11.56
CA ASP A 151 12.29 6.33 12.71
C ASP A 151 11.65 7.70 12.35
N ARG A 152 10.48 7.62 11.70
CA ARG A 152 9.69 8.79 11.28
C ARG A 152 8.24 8.69 11.70
N LEU A 153 7.61 9.86 11.87
CA LEU A 153 6.19 10.00 12.13
C LEU A 153 5.42 10.15 10.82
N LEU A 154 4.71 9.10 10.41
CA LEU A 154 3.70 9.18 9.36
C LEU A 154 2.42 9.79 9.92
N ALA A 155 2.27 11.11 9.74
CA ALA A 155 1.09 11.83 10.22
C ALA A 155 -0.12 11.52 9.34
N LYS A 156 -1.17 10.93 9.93
CA LYS A 156 -2.46 10.76 9.24
C LYS A 156 -3.14 12.11 9.10
N GLY A 157 -3.16 12.67 7.89
CA GLY A 157 -3.82 13.93 7.58
C GLY A 157 -5.35 13.80 7.64
N LYS A 158 -6.03 14.94 7.85
CA LYS A 158 -7.51 15.04 7.76
C LYS A 158 -8.06 14.63 6.39
N VAL A 159 -7.20 14.58 5.36
CA VAL A 159 -7.60 14.35 3.97
C VAL A 159 -7.88 12.87 3.65
N THR A 160 -7.36 11.93 4.43
CA THR A 160 -7.65 10.49 4.38
C THR A 160 -9.14 10.12 4.52
N ARG A 161 -10.01 11.10 4.81
CA ARG A 161 -11.47 10.94 4.93
C ARG A 161 -12.26 11.94 4.07
N SER A 162 -11.61 12.51 3.06
CA SER A 162 -12.20 13.51 2.19
C SER A 162 -12.99 12.88 1.04
N ASN A 163 -13.79 13.69 0.34
CA ASN A 163 -14.46 13.23 -0.87
C ASN A 163 -13.47 13.26 -2.05
N TRP A 164 -12.78 12.14 -2.28
CA TRP A 164 -11.82 11.96 -3.36
C TRP A 164 -12.42 11.97 -4.76
N GLU A 165 -13.75 12.00 -4.91
CA GLU A 165 -14.39 12.21 -6.20
C GLU A 165 -14.15 13.64 -6.72
N ASN A 166 -13.92 14.61 -5.83
CA ASN A 166 -13.71 16.02 -6.20
C ASN A 166 -12.32 16.24 -6.79
N PRO A 167 -12.14 17.17 -7.74
CA PRO A 167 -10.81 17.54 -8.21
C PRO A 167 -9.95 17.94 -7.01
N LEU A 168 -8.69 17.49 -7.01
CA LEU A 168 -7.73 17.96 -6.02
C LEU A 168 -7.61 19.49 -6.13
N ASP A 169 -7.84 20.20 -5.03
CA ASP A 169 -7.64 21.64 -4.95
C ASP A 169 -6.14 22.00 -5.10
N ALA A 170 -5.82 23.30 -5.25
CA ALA A 170 -4.44 23.73 -5.48
C ALA A 170 -3.53 23.38 -4.29
N GLU A 171 -4.03 23.49 -3.06
CA GLU A 171 -3.34 23.04 -1.86
C GLU A 171 -3.15 21.52 -1.89
N GLN A 172 -4.07 20.78 -2.51
CA GLN A 172 -3.99 19.34 -2.63
C GLN A 172 -3.00 18.85 -3.69
N LYS A 173 -2.82 19.64 -4.73
CA LYS A 173 -1.82 19.41 -5.77
C LYS A 173 -0.44 19.86 -5.33
N GLU A 174 -0.34 20.93 -4.53
CA GLU A 174 0.91 21.62 -4.20
C GLU A 174 1.38 21.53 -2.75
N SER A 175 0.66 20.88 -1.82
CA SER A 175 1.16 20.47 -0.49
C SER A 175 1.59 18.99 -0.45
N PRO A 176 2.78 18.65 -0.98
CA PRO A 176 3.33 17.30 -1.07
C PRO A 176 3.59 16.63 0.29
N CYS A 177 3.64 17.42 1.37
CA CYS A 177 3.76 16.90 2.74
C CYS A 177 2.43 16.52 3.39
N LEU A 178 1.29 16.95 2.85
CA LEU A 178 -0.01 16.79 3.52
C LEU A 178 -0.87 15.67 2.95
N LEU A 179 -0.55 15.18 1.76
CA LEU A 179 -1.56 14.40 1.04
C LEU A 179 -1.30 12.94 0.87
N LEU A 180 -0.22 12.49 0.27
CA LEU A 180 -0.18 11.07 -0.08
C LEU A 180 1.20 10.46 0.17
N PRO A 181 1.63 10.41 1.44
CA PRO A 181 2.84 9.70 1.80
C PRO A 181 2.66 8.18 1.74
N ASP A 182 1.43 7.66 1.60
CA ASP A 182 1.13 6.26 1.89
C ASP A 182 1.64 5.31 0.79
N CYS A 183 1.42 5.62 -0.49
CA CYS A 183 2.00 4.82 -1.58
C CYS A 183 3.53 4.88 -1.61
N TYR A 184 4.14 6.07 -1.43
CA TYR A 184 5.61 6.17 -1.39
C TYR A 184 6.21 5.52 -0.14
N ALA A 185 5.57 5.64 1.02
CA ALA A 185 5.93 4.89 2.23
C ALA A 185 5.82 3.37 1.99
N GLY A 186 4.83 2.92 1.22
CA GLY A 186 4.72 1.53 0.79
C GLY A 186 5.92 1.09 -0.07
N TYR A 187 6.32 1.91 -1.03
CA TYR A 187 7.53 1.68 -1.83
C TYR A 187 8.80 1.64 -0.96
N ASP A 188 8.99 2.65 -0.11
CA ASP A 188 10.17 2.78 0.75
C ASP A 188 10.32 1.58 1.69
N LEU A 189 9.22 1.18 2.35
CA LEU A 189 9.18 -0.03 3.17
C LEU A 189 9.43 -1.31 2.37
N CYS A 190 8.92 -1.40 1.14
CA CYS A 190 9.20 -2.54 0.27
C CYS A 190 10.70 -2.65 0.00
N MET A 191 11.34 -1.54 -0.37
CA MET A 191 12.79 -1.46 -0.61
C MET A 191 13.61 -1.69 0.66
N ARG A 192 13.05 -1.37 1.84
CA ARG A 192 13.69 -1.62 3.14
C ARG A 192 13.60 -3.09 3.56
N LEU A 193 12.44 -3.72 3.39
CA LEU A 193 12.14 -5.06 3.91
C LEU A 193 12.59 -6.19 2.98
N LEU A 194 12.49 -6.04 1.66
CA LEU A 194 12.89 -7.11 0.72
C LEU A 194 14.36 -7.54 0.89
N PRO A 195 15.35 -6.63 1.03
CA PRO A 195 16.73 -7.04 1.26
C PRO A 195 16.95 -7.80 2.58
N MET A 196 16.11 -7.58 3.59
CA MET A 196 16.21 -8.28 4.88
C MET A 196 16.00 -9.79 4.73
N ILE A 197 15.25 -10.24 3.73
CA ILE A 197 15.03 -11.67 3.43
C ILE A 197 16.37 -12.42 3.34
N HIS A 198 17.36 -11.82 2.66
CA HIS A 198 18.66 -12.43 2.43
C HIS A 198 19.56 -12.45 3.68
N THR A 199 19.15 -11.78 4.76
CA THR A 199 19.87 -11.77 6.04
C THR A 199 19.36 -12.83 7.02
N LEU A 200 18.25 -13.49 6.69
CA LEU A 200 17.63 -14.49 7.56
C LEU A 200 18.35 -15.84 7.49
N PRO A 201 18.43 -16.59 8.60
CA PRO A 201 18.96 -17.94 8.60
C PRO A 201 18.10 -18.90 7.77
N LYS A 202 16.80 -18.63 7.67
CA LYS A 202 15.83 -19.36 6.85
C LYS A 202 15.03 -18.38 6.01
N ILE A 203 15.08 -18.54 4.70
CA ILE A 203 14.35 -17.69 3.75
C ILE A 203 12.86 -18.06 3.83
N PRO A 204 11.96 -17.11 4.13
CA PRO A 204 10.52 -17.36 4.11
C PRO A 204 10.04 -17.64 2.69
N ASP A 205 9.09 -18.55 2.55
CA ASP A 205 8.39 -18.77 1.28
C ASP A 205 7.70 -17.47 0.85
N PRO A 206 7.92 -16.97 -0.39
CA PRO A 206 7.23 -15.79 -0.89
C PRO A 206 5.71 -15.86 -0.75
N LEU A 207 5.09 -17.04 -0.80
CA LEU A 207 3.65 -17.21 -0.60
C LEU A 207 3.19 -16.78 0.80
N CYS A 208 4.08 -16.59 1.77
CA CYS A 208 3.73 -16.05 3.08
C CYS A 208 3.20 -14.61 3.00
N TYR A 209 3.67 -13.82 2.03
CA TYR A 209 3.41 -12.38 1.95
C TYR A 209 3.10 -11.88 0.52
N THR A 210 3.21 -12.74 -0.49
CA THR A 210 2.91 -12.40 -1.90
C THR A 210 1.70 -13.14 -2.43
N PHE A 211 0.92 -12.48 -3.29
CA PHE A 211 -0.26 -13.05 -3.92
C PHE A 211 -0.61 -12.34 -5.24
N ASP A 212 -1.43 -13.01 -6.06
CA ASP A 212 -2.15 -12.42 -7.18
C ASP A 212 -3.62 -12.22 -6.78
N ALA A 213 -4.30 -11.24 -7.38
CA ALA A 213 -5.75 -11.10 -7.33
C ALA A 213 -6.31 -11.18 -8.75
N ILE A 214 -6.81 -12.36 -9.08
CA ILE A 214 -7.40 -12.66 -10.39
C ILE A 214 -8.90 -12.84 -10.22
N ARG A 215 -9.68 -12.08 -10.98
CA ARG A 215 -11.14 -12.08 -10.92
C ARG A 215 -11.69 -11.83 -9.52
N GLY A 216 -11.03 -10.96 -8.75
CA GLY A 216 -11.39 -10.61 -7.38
C GLY A 216 -11.09 -11.67 -6.34
N ARG A 217 -10.48 -12.81 -6.72
CA ARG A 217 -10.02 -13.86 -5.82
C ARG A 217 -8.52 -13.72 -5.57
N LEU A 218 -8.12 -13.80 -4.30
CA LEU A 218 -6.70 -13.89 -3.94
C LEU A 218 -6.20 -15.30 -4.28
N CYS A 219 -5.14 -15.39 -5.04
CA CYS A 219 -4.58 -16.64 -5.52
C CYS A 219 -3.06 -16.62 -5.53
N GLU A 220 -2.47 -17.81 -5.45
CA GLU A 220 -1.07 -18.03 -5.70
C GLU A 220 -0.77 -17.85 -7.20
N PRO A 221 0.50 -17.68 -7.61
CA PRO A 221 0.90 -17.70 -9.01
C PRO A 221 0.47 -18.97 -9.76
N SER A 222 0.35 -20.09 -9.03
CA SER A 222 -0.15 -21.39 -9.52
C SER A 222 -1.64 -21.36 -9.89
N GLY A 223 -2.40 -20.37 -9.41
CA GLY A 223 -3.84 -20.28 -9.51
C GLY A 223 -4.59 -20.87 -8.30
N ALA A 224 -3.92 -21.54 -7.35
CA ALA A 224 -4.55 -22.00 -6.12
C ALA A 224 -5.05 -20.82 -5.27
N THR A 225 -6.01 -21.06 -4.37
CA THR A 225 -6.51 -19.98 -3.49
C THR A 225 -5.45 -19.61 -2.47
N TRP A 226 -5.12 -18.33 -2.40
CA TRP A 226 -4.13 -17.83 -1.46
C TRP A 226 -4.79 -17.42 -0.15
N SER A 227 -4.13 -17.73 0.96
CA SER A 227 -4.46 -17.18 2.27
C SER A 227 -3.18 -16.91 3.06
N PRO A 228 -3.15 -15.84 3.88
CA PRO A 228 -1.95 -15.44 4.59
C PRO A 228 -1.59 -16.48 5.66
N PHE A 229 -0.46 -17.15 5.47
CA PHE A 229 0.05 -18.15 6.39
C PHE A 229 1.58 -18.17 6.35
N ASN A 230 2.20 -18.22 7.53
CA ASN A 230 3.64 -18.41 7.65
C ASN A 230 3.89 -19.41 8.79
N PRO A 231 4.35 -20.65 8.48
CA PRO A 231 4.58 -21.68 9.50
C PRO A 231 5.74 -21.35 10.44
N GLU A 232 6.61 -20.42 10.06
CA GLU A 232 7.80 -20.02 10.83
C GLU A 232 7.52 -18.80 11.72
N TYR A 233 6.32 -18.24 11.67
CA TYR A 233 5.96 -17.08 12.47
C TYR A 233 5.59 -17.48 13.90
N ASP A 234 6.53 -17.25 14.82
CA ASP A 234 6.35 -17.32 16.26
C ASP A 234 6.44 -15.92 16.93
N PRO A 235 5.31 -15.30 17.32
CA PRO A 235 5.31 -14.00 18.01
C PRO A 235 5.88 -14.06 19.44
N GLY A 236 6.21 -15.26 19.95
CA GLY A 236 6.52 -15.49 21.35
C GLY A 236 5.30 -15.31 22.27
N PRO A 237 5.50 -15.30 23.59
CA PRO A 237 4.39 -15.21 24.53
C PRO A 237 3.62 -13.89 24.37
N PRO A 238 2.30 -13.89 24.59
CA PRO A 238 1.51 -12.67 24.58
C PRO A 238 2.04 -11.68 25.62
N PRO A 239 2.01 -10.36 25.35
CA PRO A 239 2.37 -9.37 26.34
C PRO A 239 1.45 -9.50 27.57
N PRO A 240 1.95 -9.21 28.79
CA PRO A 240 1.13 -9.28 29.99
C PRO A 240 -0.11 -8.39 29.85
N PRO A 241 -1.24 -8.75 30.49
CA PRO A 241 -2.46 -7.96 30.44
C PRO A 241 -2.18 -6.51 30.81
N ARG A 242 -2.75 -5.56 30.06
CA ARG A 242 -2.66 -4.15 30.44
C ARG A 242 -3.26 -3.98 31.83
N LEU A 243 -2.52 -3.35 32.74
CA LEU A 243 -3.05 -2.96 34.03
C LEU A 243 -4.32 -2.10 33.82
N PRO A 244 -5.36 -2.26 34.65
CA PRO A 244 -6.54 -1.42 34.60
C PRO A 244 -6.12 0.05 34.59
N LYS A 245 -6.70 0.86 33.70
CA LYS A 245 -6.53 2.31 33.80
C LYS A 245 -7.04 2.74 35.18
N ALA A 246 -6.24 3.51 35.91
CA ALA A 246 -6.70 4.12 37.15
C ALA A 246 -8.03 4.84 36.88
N PRO A 247 -9.03 4.72 37.77
CA PRO A 247 -10.28 5.45 37.63
C PRO A 247 -9.97 6.95 37.50
N LYS A 248 -10.63 7.60 36.53
CA LYS A 248 -10.54 9.05 36.31
C LYS A 248 -11.16 9.82 37.47
#